data_AF-A0A512AGP7-F1
#
_entry.id   AF-A0A512AGP7-F1
#
_cell.length_a   1.000
_cell.length_b   1.000
_cell.length_c   1.000
_cell.angle_alpha   90.00
_cell.angle_beta   90.00
_cell.angle_gamma   90.00
#
_symmetry.space_group_name_H-M   'P 1'
#
loop_
_entity.id
_entity.type
_entity.pdbx_description
1 polymer ?
#
loop_
_entity_poly.entity_id
_entity_poly.type
_entity_poly.pdbx_seq_one_letter_code
_entity_poly.pdbx_strand_id
1 'polypeptide(L)'
;MTLTDQTDTDLRSLLNDVLGLGPARTAALTADSGLFGALPELDSMAVANLLTEIEDRFGVVIEDDEVDGDMLGTFGDLLAFISAKRVGA
;
A
#
# COMPACT_ATOMS: atom_id res chain seq x y z
N MET A 1 -0.66 17.31 -11.21
CA MET A 1 -0.47 16.21 -10.25
C MET A 1 -1.04 14.98 -10.91
N THR A 2 -0.23 13.97 -11.19
CA THR A 2 -0.71 12.74 -11.84
C THR A 2 -1.47 11.89 -10.82
N LEU A 3 -2.36 11.02 -11.28
CA LEU A 3 -3.11 10.11 -10.40
C LEU A 3 -2.18 9.23 -9.53
N THR A 4 -1.01 8.90 -10.07
CA THR A 4 0.03 8.14 -9.40
C THR A 4 0.65 8.91 -8.23
N ASP A 5 0.93 10.21 -8.37
CA ASP A 5 1.45 11.07 -7.27
C ASP A 5 0.47 11.16 -6.09
N GLN A 6 -0.83 11.25 -6.39
CA GLN A 6 -1.88 11.27 -5.35
C GLN A 6 -1.95 9.93 -4.62
N THR A 7 -1.94 8.84 -5.38
CA THR A 7 -2.03 7.49 -4.84
C THR A 7 -0.82 7.18 -3.94
N ASP A 8 0.38 7.64 -4.33
CA ASP A 8 1.59 7.53 -3.50
C ASP A 8 1.42 8.25 -2.16
N THR A 9 1.00 9.51 -2.19
CA THR A 9 0.80 10.32 -0.97
C THR A 9 -0.24 9.70 -0.04
N ASP A 10 -1.37 9.25 -0.60
CA ASP A 10 -2.43 8.59 0.15
C ASP A 10 -1.96 7.26 0.76
N LEU A 11 -1.19 6.47 -0.01
CA LEU A 11 -0.69 5.18 0.44
C LEU A 11 0.35 5.34 1.56
N ARG A 12 1.25 6.33 1.46
CA ARG A 12 2.20 6.67 2.54
C ARG A 12 1.47 7.14 3.80
N SER A 13 0.41 7.93 3.66
CA SER A 13 -0.42 8.33 4.80
C SER A 13 -1.05 7.10 5.44
N LEU A 14 -1.64 6.21 4.64
CA LEU A 14 -2.30 5.02 5.14
C LEU A 14 -1.32 4.07 5.85
N LEU A 15 -0.15 3.80 5.26
CA LEU A 15 0.90 3.00 5.91
C LEU A 15 1.34 3.64 7.23
N ASN A 16 1.45 4.97 7.29
CA ASN A 16 1.76 5.66 8.53
C ASN A 16 0.65 5.49 9.58
N ASP A 17 -0.61 5.53 9.17
CA ASP A 17 -1.77 5.44 10.07
C ASP A 17 -1.95 4.00 10.59
N VAL A 18 -1.75 2.99 9.74
CA VAL A 18 -1.87 1.57 10.09
C VAL A 18 -0.66 1.08 10.90
N LEU A 19 0.55 1.38 10.44
CA LEU A 19 1.79 0.83 11.02
C LEU A 19 2.45 1.75 12.06
N GLY A 20 2.03 3.02 12.14
CA GLY A 20 2.62 3.99 13.07
C GLY A 20 4.09 4.29 12.81
N LEU A 21 4.60 4.06 11.59
CA LEU A 21 6.03 4.18 11.25
C LEU A 21 6.58 5.62 11.42
N GLY A 22 5.71 6.61 11.42
CA GLY A 22 6.04 8.02 11.50
C GLY A 22 6.42 8.61 10.12
N PRO A 23 6.19 9.92 9.93
CA PRO A 23 6.30 10.59 8.62
C PRO A 23 7.70 10.50 8.00
N ALA A 24 8.75 10.43 8.82
CA ALA A 24 10.12 10.29 8.33
C ALA A 24 10.40 8.91 7.72
N ARG A 25 9.82 7.86 8.29
CA ARG A 25 10.07 6.47 7.87
C ARG A 25 9.21 6.11 6.66
N THR A 26 7.96 6.58 6.61
CA THR A 26 7.12 6.46 5.41
C THR A 26 7.61 7.32 4.25
N ALA A 27 8.16 8.52 4.50
CA ALA A 27 8.81 9.31 3.45
C ALA A 27 10.09 8.67 2.93
N ALA A 28 10.75 7.82 3.72
CA ALA A 28 11.92 7.06 3.31
C ALA A 28 11.56 5.77 2.52
N LEU A 29 10.27 5.39 2.45
CA LEU A 29 9.83 4.27 1.61
C LEU A 29 9.91 4.66 0.13
N THR A 30 10.62 3.83 -0.61
CA THR A 30 10.82 3.94 -2.06
C THR A 30 10.12 2.79 -2.77
N ALA A 31 9.99 2.86 -4.10
CA ALA A 31 9.36 1.80 -4.88
C ALA A 31 10.03 0.43 -4.65
N ASP A 32 11.35 0.38 -4.48
CA ASP A 32 12.11 -0.85 -4.21
C ASP A 32 12.07 -1.31 -2.74
N SER A 33 11.41 -0.55 -1.86
CA SER A 33 11.29 -0.92 -0.45
C SER A 33 10.29 -2.05 -0.29
N GLY A 34 10.79 -3.22 0.14
CA GLY A 34 9.94 -4.35 0.51
C GLY A 34 8.95 -3.95 1.61
N LEU A 35 7.69 -4.36 1.47
CA LEU A 35 6.68 -4.17 2.52
C LEU A 35 6.59 -5.44 3.37
N PHE A 36 6.34 -6.58 2.73
CA PHE A 36 6.30 -7.87 3.41
C PHE A 36 7.69 -8.35 3.83
N GLY A 37 7.85 -8.75 5.09
CA GLY A 37 9.09 -9.28 5.66
C GLY A 37 10.20 -8.26 5.93
N ALA A 38 10.15 -7.07 5.32
CA ALA A 38 11.09 -5.98 5.60
C ALA A 38 10.60 -5.03 6.71
N LEU A 39 9.28 -4.88 6.86
CA LEU A 39 8.68 -4.13 7.95
C LEU A 39 8.19 -5.10 9.04
N PRO A 40 8.83 -5.16 10.22
CA PRO A 40 8.36 -6.00 11.32
C PRO A 40 6.98 -5.57 11.85
N GLU A 41 6.55 -4.34 11.57
CA GLU A 41 5.24 -3.81 11.93
C GLU A 41 4.10 -4.33 11.03
N LEU A 42 4.42 -4.75 9.80
CA LEU A 42 3.44 -5.30 8.87
C LEU A 42 3.15 -6.77 9.22
N ASP A 43 2.40 -6.99 10.30
CA ASP A 43 1.95 -8.31 10.73
C ASP A 43 0.67 -8.75 10.00
N SER A 44 0.26 -10.02 10.16
CA SER A 44 -0.93 -10.56 9.48
C SER A 44 -2.22 -9.80 9.80
N MET A 45 -2.31 -9.12 10.94
CA MET A 45 -3.47 -8.31 11.32
C MET A 45 -3.42 -6.91 10.67
N ALA A 46 -2.25 -6.28 10.62
CA ALA A 46 -2.02 -5.01 9.97
C ALA A 46 -2.24 -5.10 8.46
N VAL A 47 -1.87 -6.22 7.83
CA VAL A 47 -2.14 -6.48 6.40
C VAL A 47 -3.64 -6.50 6.13
N ALA A 48 -4.43 -7.24 6.91
CA ALA A 48 -5.88 -7.30 6.73
C ALA A 48 -6.53 -5.92 6.87
N ASN A 49 -6.12 -5.14 7.88
CA ASN A 49 -6.59 -3.76 8.05
C ASN A 49 -6.14 -2.85 6.91
N LEU A 50 -4.88 -2.94 6.49
CA LEU A 50 -4.32 -2.16 5.39
C LEU A 50 -5.11 -2.39 4.11
N LEU A 51 -5.38 -3.65 3.76
CA LEU A 51 -6.16 -4.01 2.57
C LEU A 51 -7.56 -3.44 2.64
N THR A 52 -8.25 -3.60 3.77
CA THR A 52 -9.60 -3.06 3.98
C THR A 52 -9.65 -1.54 3.80
N GLU A 53 -8.69 -0.82 4.41
CA GLU A 53 -8.58 0.63 4.28
C GLU A 53 -8.19 1.05 2.86
N ILE A 54 -7.37 0.25 2.15
CA ILE A 54 -7.06 0.52 0.74
C ILE A 54 -8.34 0.43 -0.09
N GLU A 55 -9.16 -0.61 0.10
CA GLU A 55 -10.41 -0.75 -0.65
C GLU A 55 -11.35 0.44 -0.41
N ASP A 56 -11.54 0.84 0.86
CA ASP A 56 -12.44 1.94 1.22
C ASP A 56 -11.91 3.31 0.76
N ARG A 57 -10.63 3.60 1.01
CA ARG A 57 -10.02 4.90 0.70
C ARG A 57 -9.75 5.07 -0.80
N PHE A 58 -9.40 3.98 -1.49
CA PHE A 58 -9.07 4.02 -2.91
C PHE A 58 -10.23 3.67 -3.82
N GLY A 59 -11.30 3.08 -3.29
CA GLY A 59 -12.47 2.64 -4.05
C GLY A 59 -12.15 1.47 -4.99
N VAL A 60 -11.18 0.65 -4.62
CA VAL A 60 -10.72 -0.51 -5.40
C VAL A 60 -11.14 -1.80 -4.70
N VAL A 61 -11.22 -2.91 -5.43
CA VAL A 61 -11.47 -4.24 -4.86
C VAL A 61 -10.19 -5.06 -5.03
N ILE A 62 -9.70 -5.61 -3.91
CA ILE A 62 -8.54 -6.49 -3.83
C ILE A 62 -9.07 -7.88 -3.53
N GLU A 63 -8.91 -8.81 -4.46
CA GLU A 63 -9.29 -10.20 -4.22
C GLU A 63 -8.26 -10.90 -3.33
N ASP A 64 -8.70 -11.86 -2.51
CA ASP A 64 -7.83 -12.64 -1.63
C ASP A 64 -6.67 -13.30 -2.40
N ASP A 65 -6.93 -13.76 -3.63
CA ASP A 65 -5.93 -14.35 -4.52
C ASP A 65 -4.89 -13.32 -5.04
N GLU A 66 -5.19 -12.02 -4.99
CA GLU A 66 -4.27 -10.94 -5.38
C GLU A 66 -3.28 -10.57 -4.26
N VAL A 67 -3.56 -10.95 -3.01
CA VAL A 67 -2.79 -10.55 -1.81
C VAL A 67 -1.47 -11.31 -1.66
N ASP A 68 -1.40 -12.57 -2.10
CA ASP A 68 -0.34 -13.51 -1.75
C ASP A 68 0.92 -13.48 -2.66
N GLY A 69 0.83 -13.05 -3.92
CA GLY A 69 1.86 -13.33 -4.93
C GLY A 69 2.94 -12.27 -5.11
N ASP A 70 2.53 -11.06 -5.47
CA ASP A 70 3.43 -9.97 -5.86
C ASP A 70 2.95 -8.58 -5.40
N MET A 71 1.69 -8.44 -5.01
CA MET A 71 1.04 -7.15 -4.70
C MET A 71 1.65 -6.46 -3.46
N LEU A 72 2.06 -7.23 -2.46
CA LEU A 72 2.70 -6.74 -1.23
C LEU A 72 4.22 -6.93 -1.22
N GLY A 73 4.81 -7.28 -2.36
CA GLY A 73 6.25 -7.49 -2.50
C GLY A 73 7.02 -6.22 -2.15
N THR A 74 6.72 -5.13 -2.87
CA THR A 74 7.31 -3.82 -2.62
C THR A 74 6.26 -2.70 -2.56
N PHE A 75 6.65 -1.55 -2.03
CA PHE A 75 5.82 -0.34 -2.06
C PHE A 75 5.47 0.09 -3.49
N GLY A 76 6.40 -0.11 -4.44
CA GLY A 76 6.18 0.19 -5.85
C GLY A 76 5.11 -0.71 -6.47
N ASP A 77 5.12 -2.01 -6.14
CA ASP A 77 4.14 -2.97 -6.66
C ASP A 77 2.73 -2.63 -6.16
N LEU A 78 2.60 -2.34 -4.86
CA LEU A 78 1.33 -1.94 -4.27
C LEU A 78 0.79 -0.64 -4.88
N LEU A 79 1.66 0.37 -5.04
CA LEU A 79 1.30 1.64 -5.66
C LEU A 79 0.87 1.47 -7.13
N ALA A 80 1.63 0.70 -7.90
CA ALA A 80 1.33 0.42 -9.30
C ALA A 80 0.01 -0.33 -9.45
N PHE A 81 -0.25 -1.31 -8.58
CA PHE A 81 -1.50 -2.08 -8.55
C PHE A 81 -2.71 -1.19 -8.28
N ILE A 82 -2.67 -0.38 -7.22
CA ILE A 82 -3.77 0.54 -6.86
C ILE A 82 -3.98 1.57 -7.98
N SER A 83 -2.89 2.13 -8.51
CA SER A 83 -2.96 3.08 -9.62
C SER A 83 -3.58 2.44 -10.87
N ALA A 84 -3.26 1.18 -11.18
CA ALA A 84 -3.83 0.46 -12.31
C ALA A 84 -5.34 0.21 -12.12
N LYS A 85 -5.76 -0.25 -10.94
CA LYS A 85 -7.18 -0.46 -10.61
C LYS A 85 -7.97 0.86 -10.67
N ARG A 86 -7.40 1.97 -10.19
CA ARG A 86 -8.03 3.30 -10.27
C ARG A 86 -8.13 3.89 -11.68
N VAL A 87 -7.27 3.48 -12.61
CA VAL A 87 -7.34 3.92 -14.03
C VAL A 87 -8.32 3.05 -14.84
N GLY A 88 -8.46 1.77 -14.46
CA GLY A 88 -9.32 0.81 -15.15
C GLY A 88 -10.77 0.74 -14.66
N ALA A 89 -11.13 1.48 -13.61
CA ALA A 89 -12.47 1.53 -13.00
C ALA A 89 -13.33 2.67 -13.55
#